data_AF-A0A645GME0-F1
#
_entry.id   AF-A0A645GME0-F1
#
_cell.length_a   1.000
_cell.length_b   1.000
_cell.length_c   1.000
_cell.angle_alpha   90.00
_cell.angle_beta   90.00
_cell.angle_gamma   90.00
#
_symmetry.space_group_name_H-M   'P 1'
#
loop_
_entity.id
_entity.type
_entity.pdbx_description
1 polymer ?
#
loop_
_entity_poly.entity_id
_entity_poly.type
_entity_poly.pdbx_seq_one_letter_code
_entity_poly.pdbx_strand_id
1 'polypeptide(L)' 'MELVDPIYTQNGKNIQVKVDVKYLGDLSKTTNYFQYELELQKDGNWKIIDSE' A
#
# COMPACT_ATOMS: atom_id res chain seq x y z
N MET A 1 -7.65 -7.40 -8.23
CA MET A 1 -7.07 -6.36 -7.35
C MET A 1 -5.65 -6.14 -7.81
N GLU A 2 -5.23 -4.89 -7.91
CA GLU A 2 -3.89 -4.49 -8.36
C GLU A 2 -3.38 -3.39 -7.43
N LEU A 3 -2.09 -3.42 -7.06
CA LEU A 3 -1.43 -2.33 -6.37
C LEU A 3 -0.85 -1.39 -7.42
N VAL A 4 -1.20 -0.11 -7.36
CA VAL A 4 -0.79 0.91 -8.32
C VAL A 4 -0.23 2.12 -7.59
N ASP A 5 0.56 2.91 -8.31
CA ASP A 5 1.15 4.17 -7.86
C ASP A 5 1.82 4.15 -6.47
N PRO A 6 2.72 3.17 -6.20
CA PRO A 6 3.40 3.13 -4.92
C PRO A 6 4.39 4.30 -4.78
N ILE A 7 4.33 4.97 -3.63
CA ILE A 7 5.28 5.99 -3.19
C ILE A 7 6.00 5.47 -1.95
N TYR A 8 7.33 5.51 -1.97
CA TYR A 8 8.18 5.06 -0.88
C TYR A 8 8.94 6.23 -0.28
N THR A 9 8.82 6.42 1.03
CA THR A 9 9.54 7.46 1.78
C THR A 9 10.34 6.81 2.90
N GLN A 10 11.66 7.03 2.92
CA GLN A 10 12.54 6.51 3.97
C GLN A 10 12.44 7.39 5.23
N ASN A 11 12.05 6.80 6.36
CA ASN A 11 11.97 7.45 7.67
C ASN A 11 12.89 6.73 8.67
N GLY A 12 14.17 7.09 8.68
CA GLY A 12 15.17 6.44 9.52
C GLY A 12 15.38 4.98 9.11
N LYS A 13 14.97 4.01 9.94
CA LYS A 13 15.06 2.57 9.65
C LYS A 13 13.80 2.01 8.98
N ASN A 14 12.73 2.78 8.93
CA ASN A 14 11.44 2.36 8.41
C ASN A 14 11.19 3.00 7.04
N ILE A 15 10.25 2.43 6.29
CA ILE A 15 9.78 2.96 5.02
C ILE A 15 8.28 3.19 5.15
N GLN A 16 7.85 4.43 4.96
CA GLN A 16 6.44 4.73 4.73
C GLN A 16 6.11 4.43 3.28
N VAL A 17 5.03 3.69 3.07
CA VAL A 17 4.52 3.31 1.75
C VAL A 17 3.12 3.88 1.61
N LYS A 18 2.91 4.70 0.59
CA LYS A 18 1.57 5.06 0.13
C LYS A 18 1.30 4.28 -1.14
N VAL A 19 0.18 3.57 -1.22
CA VAL A 19 -0.15 2.74 -2.39
C VAL A 19 -1.64 2.77 -2.65
N ASP A 20 -2.01 2.80 -3.92
CA ASP A 20 -3.40 2.70 -4.34
C ASP A 20 -3.74 1.25 -4.68
N VAL A 21 -4.90 0.80 -4.20
CA VAL A 21 -5.48 -0.48 -4.54
C VAL A 21 -6.57 -0.24 -5.58
N LYS A 22 -6.32 -0.72 -6.79
CA LYS A 22 -7.30 -0.74 -7.86
C LYS A 22 -8.13 -2.03 -7.80
N TYR A 23 -9.44 -1.87 -7.74
CA TYR A 23 -10.40 -2.98 -7.71
C TYR A 23 -11.48 -2.80 -8.77
N LEU A 24 -11.63 -3.77 -9.67
CA LEU A 24 -12.74 -3.85 -10.62
C LEU A 24 -13.88 -4.64 -9.98
N GLY A 25 -15.02 -3.98 -9.79
CA GLY A 25 -16.22 -4.61 -9.23
C GLY A 25 -16.82 -5.64 -10.20
N ASP A 26 -17.04 -6.87 -9.73
CA ASP A 26 -17.50 -7.97 -10.58
C ASP A 26 -18.90 -7.74 -11.14
N LEU A 27 -19.80 -7.16 -10.34
CA LEU A 27 -21.18 -6.89 -10.73
C LEU A 27 -21.34 -5.56 -11.47
N SER A 28 -20.78 -4.47 -10.92
CA SER A 28 -20.97 -3.12 -11.46
C SER A 28 -20.05 -2.79 -12.64
N LYS A 29 -18.97 -3.58 -12.83
CA LYS A 29 -17.88 -3.29 -13.78
C LYS A 29 -17.22 -1.91 -13.56
N THR A 30 -17.43 -1.31 -12.39
CA THR A 30 -16.81 -0.05 -11.98
C THR A 30 -15.40 -0.32 -11.45
N THR A 31 -14.45 0.54 -11.80
CA THR A 31 -13.12 0.53 -11.18
C THR A 31 -13.14 1.47 -9.97
N ASN A 32 -12.79 0.96 -8.80
CA ASN A 32 -12.59 1.72 -7.58
C ASN A 32 -11.10 1.78 -7.25
N TYR A 33 -10.70 2.87 -6.59
CA TYR A 33 -9.34 3.10 -6.10
C TYR A 33 -9.41 3.37 -4.60
N PHE A 34 -8.57 2.70 -3.82
CA PHE A 34 -8.46 2.86 -2.38
C PHE A 34 -7.01 3.11 -2.01
N GLN A 35 -6.73 4.25 -1.39
CA GLN A 35 -5.37 4.59 -0.96
C GLN A 35 -5.10 4.02 0.44
N TYR A 36 -3.92 3.44 0.62
CA TYR A 36 -3.44 2.95 1.92
C TYR A 36 -2.09 3.56 2.25
N GLU A 37 -1.86 3.77 3.55
CA GLU A 37 -0.58 4.22 4.09
C GLU A 37 -0.08 3.17 5.09
N LEU A 38 1.12 2.64 4.84
CA LEU A 38 1.73 1.58 5.62
C LEU A 38 3.11 2.01 6.09
N GLU A 39 3.50 1.62 7.29
CA GLU A 39 4.90 1.70 7.72
C GLU A 39 5.53 0.29 7.68
N LEU A 40 6.63 0.16 6.95
CA LEU A 40 7.36 -1.09 6.77
C LEU A 40 8.72 -1.02 7.47
N GLN A 41 9.11 -2.13 8.11
CA GLN A 41 10.46 -2.31 8.64
C GLN A 41 11.07 -3.60 8.10
N LYS A 42 12.35 -3.56 7.71
CA LYS A 42 13.10 -4.73 7.28
C LYS A 42 13.85 -5.35 8.46
N ASP A 43 13.39 -6.51 8.87
CA ASP A 43 14.01 -7.35 9.91
C ASP A 43 14.04 -8.78 9.40
N GLY A 44 15.03 -9.06 8.54
CA GLY A 44 15.05 -10.21 7.63
C GLY A 44 14.06 -10.04 6.47
N ASN A 45 12.76 -10.13 6.78
CA ASN A 45 11.66 -9.86 5.86
C ASN A 45 11.06 -8.46 6.10
N TRP A 46 10.33 -7.95 5.12
CA TRP A 46 9.50 -6.77 5.31
C TRP A 46 8.28 -7.12 6.17
N LYS A 47 8.07 -6.33 7.22
CA LYS A 47 6.91 -6.42 8.10
C LYS A 47 6.15 -5.10 8.04
N ILE A 48 4.82 -5.18 7.99
CA ILE A 48 3.96 -4.02 8.26
C ILE A 48 3.98 -3.82 9.76
N ILE A 49 4.48 -2.67 10.20
CA ILE A 49 4.58 -2.31 11.62
C ILE A 49 3.54 -1.26 12.02
N ASP A 50 2.97 -0.54 11.06
CA ASP A 50 1.84 0.36 11.25
C ASP A 50 0.98 0.47 9.97
N SER A 51 -0.29 0.82 10.14
CA SER A 51 -1.25 1.08 9.06
C SER A 51 -2.35 2.02 9.55
N GLU A 52 -2.62 3.07 8.78
CA GLU A 52 -3.75 4.00 8.98
C GLU A 52 -4.92 3.71 8.03
#